data_AF-A0A482Z0H4-F1
#
_entry.id   AF-A0A482Z0H4-F1
#
_cell.length_a   1.000
_cell.length_b   1.000
_cell.length_c   1.000
_cell.angle_alpha   90.00
_cell.angle_beta   90.00
_cell.angle_gamma   90.00
#
_symmetry.space_group_name_H-M   'P 1'
#
loop_
_entity.id
_entity.type
_entity.pdbx_description
1 polymer ?
#
loop_
_entity_poly.entity_id
_entity_poly.type
_entity_poly.pdbx_seq_one_letter_code
_entity_poly.pdbx_strand_id
1 'polypeptide(L)'
;MLSRPKIVANRLNAQLSTGPKTSLGKRVSSKNSTKHGLNVEIDFESSDAYTYLKSLLTGEGYSSFEAADIAANLLNYRRVMDAYYETYTKTKEVDEFNWNMNLVAMGIGLDV
;
A
#
# COMPACT_ATOMS: atom_id res chain seq x y z
N MET A 1 -20.84 -13.74 19.06
CA MET A 1 -20.98 -12.54 19.93
C MET A 1 -19.61 -12.19 20.51
N LEU A 2 -19.24 -10.89 20.54
CA LEU A 2 -17.99 -10.45 21.18
C LEU A 2 -18.13 -10.51 22.71
N SER A 3 -17.11 -11.03 23.40
CA SER A 3 -17.11 -11.08 24.87
C SER A 3 -17.01 -9.67 25.47
N ARG A 4 -17.51 -9.47 26.71
CA ARG A 4 -17.43 -8.18 27.41
C ARG A 4 -16.02 -7.56 27.42
N PRO A 5 -14.92 -8.33 27.66
CA PRO A 5 -13.57 -7.79 27.57
C PRO A 5 -13.21 -7.28 26.17
N LYS A 6 -13.60 -8.00 25.10
CA LYS A 6 -13.37 -7.56 23.71
C LYS A 6 -14.11 -6.27 23.38
N ILE A 7 -15.33 -6.10 23.90
CA ILE A 7 -16.11 -4.87 23.68
C ILE A 7 -15.42 -3.66 24.34
N VAL A 8 -14.95 -3.81 25.59
CA VAL A 8 -14.24 -2.73 26.30
C VAL A 8 -12.94 -2.37 25.60
N ALA A 9 -12.14 -3.38 25.21
CA ALA A 9 -10.89 -3.17 24.47
C ALA A 9 -11.12 -2.45 23.13
N ASN A 10 -12.13 -2.88 22.35
CA ASN A 10 -12.49 -2.21 21.10
C ASN A 10 -12.90 -0.75 21.30
N ARG A 11 -13.58 -0.44 22.41
CA ARG A 11 -14.01 0.93 22.72
C ARG A 11 -12.84 1.85 23.05
N LEU A 12 -11.89 1.37 23.86
CA LEU A 12 -10.67 2.10 24.20
C LEU A 12 -9.80 2.32 22.97
N ASN A 13 -9.59 1.26 22.15
CA ASN A 13 -8.83 1.36 20.90
C ASN A 13 -9.49 2.31 19.90
N ALA A 14 -10.83 2.35 19.83
CA ALA A 14 -11.55 3.29 18.97
C ALA A 14 -11.42 4.76 19.43
N GLN A 15 -11.32 5.01 20.74
CA GLN A 15 -11.09 6.35 21.28
C GLN A 15 -9.68 6.86 20.94
N LEU A 16 -8.68 5.97 21.03
CA LEU A 16 -7.28 6.26 20.69
C LEU A 16 -6.99 6.23 19.18
N SER A 17 -7.92 5.77 18.37
CA SER A 17 -7.74 5.71 16.91
C SER A 17 -7.65 7.11 16.31
N THR A 18 -6.51 7.39 15.66
CA THR A 18 -6.23 8.58 14.85
C THR A 18 -6.74 8.44 13.41
N GLY A 19 -7.40 7.33 13.08
CA GLY A 19 -7.98 7.07 11.77
C GLY A 19 -9.20 7.96 11.47
N PRO A 20 -9.64 8.01 10.21
CA PRO A 20 -10.72 8.89 9.80
C PRO A 20 -12.06 8.52 10.45
N LYS A 21 -12.67 9.48 11.16
CA LYS A 21 -13.95 9.31 11.86
C LYS A 21 -15.18 9.63 11.00
N THR A 22 -15.01 10.40 9.93
CA THR A 22 -16.10 10.79 9.02
C THR A 22 -16.28 9.79 7.87
N SER A 23 -17.48 9.69 7.32
CA SER A 23 -17.77 8.87 6.14
C SER A 23 -16.92 9.29 4.93
N LEU A 24 -16.70 10.59 4.75
CA LEU A 24 -15.83 11.16 3.72
C LEU A 24 -14.35 10.76 3.95
N GLY A 25 -13.83 10.93 5.16
CA GLY A 25 -12.46 10.55 5.50
C GLY A 25 -12.22 9.05 5.34
N LYS A 26 -13.20 8.21 5.72
CA LYS A 26 -13.15 6.76 5.51
C LYS A 26 -13.10 6.40 4.03
N ARG A 27 -13.89 7.07 3.19
CA ARG A 27 -13.89 6.88 1.73
C ARG A 27 -12.56 7.31 1.10
N VAL A 28 -11.93 8.38 1.59
CA VAL A 28 -10.60 8.79 1.13
C VAL A 28 -9.55 7.77 1.55
N SER A 29 -9.58 7.31 2.80
CA SER A 29 -8.67 6.27 3.30
C SER A 29 -8.88 4.92 2.62
N SER A 30 -10.10 4.55 2.25
CA SER A 30 -10.38 3.31 1.51
C SER A 30 -9.89 3.39 0.06
N LYS A 31 -9.72 4.60 -0.49
CA LYS A 31 -9.08 4.77 -1.79
C LYS A 31 -7.56 4.60 -1.72
N ASN A 32 -6.92 4.71 -0.55
CA ASN A 32 -5.48 4.46 -0.44
C ASN A 32 -5.13 3.01 -0.81
N SER A 33 -5.97 2.03 -0.45
CA SER A 33 -5.74 0.63 -0.84
C SER A 33 -5.91 0.39 -2.34
N THR A 34 -6.76 1.17 -3.01
CA THR A 34 -6.94 1.09 -4.47
C THR A 34 -5.92 1.93 -5.25
N LYS A 35 -5.39 3.00 -4.66
CA LYS A 35 -4.48 3.95 -5.32
C LYS A 35 -3.15 3.32 -5.71
N HIS A 36 -2.66 2.38 -4.92
CA HIS A 36 -1.38 1.71 -5.17
C HIS A 36 -1.53 0.41 -5.99
N GLY A 37 -2.75 0.02 -6.38
CA GLY A 37 -2.99 -1.14 -7.25
C GLY A 37 -2.62 -2.52 -6.64
N LEU A 38 -2.11 -2.56 -5.42
CA LEU A 38 -1.61 -3.79 -4.77
C LEU A 38 -2.70 -4.83 -4.50
N ASN A 39 -3.97 -4.43 -4.56
CA ASN A 39 -5.13 -5.27 -4.27
C ASN A 39 -5.91 -5.71 -5.52
N VAL A 40 -5.35 -5.52 -6.72
CA VAL A 40 -5.96 -5.97 -7.98
C VAL A 40 -5.33 -7.31 -8.35
N GLU A 41 -6.18 -8.32 -8.56
CA GLU A 41 -5.78 -9.59 -9.16
C GLU A 41 -5.30 -9.33 -10.59
N ILE A 42 -4.07 -9.74 -10.88
CA ILE A 42 -3.49 -9.59 -12.22
C ILE A 42 -3.32 -10.98 -12.81
N ASP A 43 -3.82 -11.12 -14.03
CA ASP A 43 -3.50 -12.27 -14.86
C ASP A 43 -2.06 -12.14 -15.38
N PHE A 44 -1.17 -12.96 -14.84
CA PHE A 44 0.22 -13.06 -15.30
C PHE A 44 0.39 -14.12 -16.39
N GLU A 45 -0.57 -15.04 -16.58
CA GLU A 45 -0.42 -16.17 -17.51
C GLU A 45 -0.23 -15.69 -18.97
N SER A 46 -0.75 -14.51 -19.28
CA SER A 46 -0.60 -13.84 -20.58
C SER A 46 0.70 -13.04 -20.73
N SER A 47 1.55 -12.99 -19.70
CA SER A 47 2.82 -12.26 -19.73
C SER A 47 3.97 -13.10 -20.29
N ASP A 48 4.76 -12.51 -21.19
CA ASP A 48 6.02 -13.10 -21.67
C ASP A 48 6.98 -13.40 -20.52
N ALA A 49 7.04 -12.51 -19.52
CA ALA A 49 7.90 -12.66 -18.35
C ALA A 49 7.50 -13.86 -17.49
N TYR A 50 6.19 -14.10 -17.35
CA TYR A 50 5.68 -15.27 -16.63
C TYR A 50 6.04 -16.57 -17.37
N THR A 51 5.78 -16.60 -18.68
CA THR A 51 6.09 -17.77 -19.51
C THR A 51 7.58 -18.11 -19.47
N TYR A 52 8.43 -17.07 -19.58
CA TYR A 52 9.88 -17.21 -19.47
C TYR A 52 10.30 -17.76 -18.10
N LEU A 53 9.87 -17.13 -16.99
CA LEU A 53 10.21 -17.57 -15.63
C LEU A 53 9.76 -19.00 -15.35
N LYS A 54 8.53 -19.35 -15.74
CA LYS A 54 7.98 -20.70 -15.57
C LYS A 54 8.80 -21.74 -16.33
N SER A 55 9.19 -21.43 -17.58
CA SER A 55 10.04 -22.33 -18.37
C SER A 55 11.43 -22.51 -17.76
N LEU A 56 12.02 -21.43 -17.24
CA LEU A 56 13.33 -21.46 -16.59
C LEU A 56 13.27 -22.32 -15.32
N LEU A 57 12.28 -22.12 -14.47
CA LEU A 57 12.08 -22.91 -13.24
C LEU A 57 11.80 -24.38 -13.54
N THR A 58 11.03 -24.66 -14.58
CA THR A 58 10.82 -26.05 -15.03
C THR A 58 12.14 -26.68 -15.50
N GLY A 59 12.99 -25.92 -16.19
CA GLY A 59 14.33 -26.34 -16.59
C GLY A 59 15.28 -26.62 -15.42
N GLU A 60 15.09 -25.93 -14.29
CA GLU A 60 15.82 -26.14 -13.04
C GLU A 60 15.30 -27.34 -12.21
N GLY A 61 14.25 -28.02 -12.68
CA GLY A 61 13.72 -29.23 -12.05
C GLY A 61 12.54 -29.03 -11.09
N TYR A 62 11.99 -27.82 -11.00
CA TYR A 62 10.72 -27.61 -10.29
C TYR A 62 9.57 -28.24 -11.07
N SER A 63 8.55 -28.73 -10.36
CA SER A 63 7.33 -29.18 -11.03
C SER A 63 6.64 -28.02 -11.74
N SER A 64 5.86 -28.29 -12.78
CA SER A 64 5.10 -27.26 -13.52
C SER A 64 4.22 -26.40 -12.60
N PHE A 65 3.68 -27.01 -11.53
CA PHE A 65 2.87 -26.32 -10.53
C PHE A 65 3.70 -25.39 -9.65
N GLU A 66 4.82 -25.87 -9.10
CA GLU A 66 5.74 -25.03 -8.31
C GLU A 66 6.35 -23.91 -9.15
N ALA A 67 6.74 -24.20 -10.39
CA ALA A 67 7.27 -23.21 -11.33
C ALA A 67 6.25 -22.10 -11.62
N ALA A 68 4.98 -22.45 -11.80
CA ALA A 68 3.89 -21.48 -11.98
C ALA A 68 3.70 -20.59 -10.74
N ASP A 69 3.64 -21.19 -9.55
CA ASP A 69 3.45 -20.46 -8.30
C ASP A 69 4.62 -19.51 -7.99
N ILE A 70 5.86 -19.99 -8.15
CA ILE A 70 7.05 -19.17 -7.95
C ILE A 70 7.09 -18.01 -8.96
N ALA A 71 6.81 -18.26 -10.24
CA ALA A 71 6.80 -17.22 -11.27
C ALA A 71 5.76 -16.13 -10.97
N ALA A 72 4.53 -16.52 -10.60
CA ALA A 72 3.47 -15.58 -10.25
C ALA A 72 3.84 -14.74 -9.01
N ASN A 73 4.41 -15.36 -7.98
CA ASN A 73 4.83 -14.66 -6.76
C ASN A 73 5.98 -13.67 -7.00
N LEU A 74 6.96 -14.03 -7.83
CA LEU A 74 8.07 -13.13 -8.19
C LEU A 74 7.57 -11.89 -8.96
N LEU A 75 6.66 -12.06 -9.91
CA LEU A 75 6.09 -10.95 -10.67
C LEU A 75 5.21 -10.06 -9.80
N ASN A 76 4.41 -10.65 -8.90
CA ASN A 76 3.65 -9.89 -7.90
C ASN A 76 4.57 -9.06 -7.01
N TYR A 77 5.65 -9.66 -6.50
CA TYR A 77 6.64 -8.95 -5.69
C TYR A 77 7.26 -7.78 -6.46
N ARG A 78 7.66 -8.00 -7.72
CA ARG A 78 8.23 -6.96 -8.56
C ARG A 78 7.28 -5.78 -8.75
N ARG A 79 6.02 -6.06 -9.07
CA ARG A 79 4.96 -5.04 -9.19
C ARG A 79 4.80 -4.21 -7.92
N VAL A 80 4.79 -4.87 -6.76
CA VAL A 80 4.68 -4.20 -5.46
C VAL A 80 5.85 -3.24 -5.26
N MET A 81 7.06 -3.71 -5.54
CA MET A 81 8.28 -2.90 -5.40
C MET A 81 8.33 -1.73 -6.37
N ASP A 82 7.87 -1.91 -7.61
CA ASP A 82 7.78 -0.82 -8.59
C ASP A 82 6.78 0.26 -8.14
N ALA A 83 5.61 -0.14 -7.62
CA ALA A 83 4.63 0.80 -7.06
C ALA A 83 5.17 1.58 -5.85
N TYR A 84 5.94 0.93 -4.97
CA TYR A 84 6.62 1.60 -3.87
C TYR A 84 7.66 2.59 -4.38
N TYR A 85 8.50 2.17 -5.32
CA TYR A 85 9.53 3.01 -5.92
C TYR A 85 8.90 4.27 -6.56
N GLU A 86 7.87 4.10 -7.39
CA GLU A 86 7.14 5.23 -7.99
C GLU A 86 6.58 6.18 -6.92
N THR A 87 6.04 5.65 -5.83
CA THR A 87 5.44 6.46 -4.76
C THR A 87 6.49 7.33 -4.05
N TYR A 88 7.70 6.81 -3.82
CA TYR A 88 8.75 7.51 -3.08
C TYR A 88 9.68 8.34 -3.97
N THR A 89 9.77 8.04 -5.27
CA THR A 89 10.64 8.77 -6.21
C THR A 89 9.90 9.79 -7.06
N LYS A 90 8.56 9.75 -7.15
CA LYS A 90 7.79 10.92 -7.58
C LYS A 90 7.88 12.00 -6.51
N THR A 91 8.89 12.86 -6.63
CA THR A 91 8.88 14.15 -5.95
C THR A 91 7.62 14.89 -6.36
N LYS A 92 6.70 15.07 -5.41
CA LYS A 92 5.71 16.14 -5.56
C LYS A 92 6.49 17.44 -5.60
N GLU A 93 6.24 18.29 -6.59
CA GLU A 93 6.69 19.68 -6.49
C GLU A 93 6.25 20.22 -5.14
N VAL A 94 7.22 20.74 -4.38
CA VAL A 94 6.90 21.46 -3.15
C VAL A 94 6.17 22.70 -3.61
N ASP A 95 4.89 22.80 -3.28
CA ASP A 95 4.18 24.06 -3.35
C ASP A 95 4.81 24.98 -2.29
N GLU A 96 5.85 25.72 -2.70
CA GLU A 96 6.64 26.62 -1.85
C GLU A 96 5.74 27.63 -1.12
N PHE A 97 4.58 27.96 -1.68
CA PHE A 97 3.59 28.84 -1.07
C PHE A 97 2.95 28.21 0.18
N ASN A 98 2.54 26.95 0.11
CA ASN A 98 1.97 26.20 1.24
C ASN A 98 3.02 25.82 2.30
N TRP A 99 4.27 25.61 1.87
CA TRP A 99 5.38 25.29 2.79
C TRP A 99 5.79 26.53 3.61
N ASN A 100 5.91 27.70 2.97
CA ASN A 100 6.23 28.96 3.65
C ASN A 100 5.12 29.41 4.60
N MET A 101 3.84 29.20 4.26
CA MET A 101 2.73 29.53 5.16
C MET A 101 2.72 28.69 6.45
N ASN A 102 3.09 27.41 6.37
CA ASN A 102 3.21 26.55 7.56
C ASN A 102 4.41 26.94 8.45
N LEU A 103 5.54 27.35 7.86
CA LEU A 103 6.70 27.85 8.62
C LEU A 103 6.40 29.18 9.33
N VAL A 104 5.73 30.11 8.64
CA VAL A 104 5.29 31.36 9.24
C VAL A 104 4.34 31.07 10.39
N ALA A 105 3.33 30.20 10.21
CA ALA A 105 2.38 29.81 11.27
C ALA A 105 3.04 29.16 12.49
N MET A 106 4.14 28.41 12.32
CA MET A 106 4.90 27.85 13.44
C MET A 106 5.75 28.89 14.18
N GLY A 107 6.21 29.94 13.49
CA GLY A 107 6.95 31.05 14.11
C GLY A 107 6.08 31.95 15.00
N ILE A 108 4.81 32.17 14.64
CA ILE A 108 3.88 33.03 15.39
C ILE A 108 3.30 32.35 16.66
N GLY A 109 3.54 31.04 16.84
CA GLY A 109 3.08 30.28 18.01
C GLY A 109 4.08 30.23 19.17
N LEU A 110 5.23 30.89 19.06
CA LEU A 110 6.29 30.89 20.08
C LEU A 110 6.42 32.20 20.87
N ASP A 111 5.61 33.22 20.57
CA ASP A 111 5.58 34.46 21.34
C ASP A 111 4.46 34.39 22.39
N VAL A 112 4.80 33.85 23.57
CA VAL A 112 4.12 34.10 24.85
C VAL A 112 4.65 35.39 25.45
#